data_AF-A0A9D6I432-F1
#
_entry.id   AF-A0A9D6I432-F1
#
_cell.length_a   1.000
_cell.length_b   1.000
_cell.length_c   1.000
_cell.angle_alpha   90.00
_cell.angle_beta   90.00
_cell.angle_gamma   90.00
#
_symmetry.space_group_name_H-M   'P 1'
#
loop_
_entity.id
_entity.type
_entity.pdbx_description
1 polymer ?
#
loop_
_entity_poly.entity_id
_entity_poly.type
_entity_poly.pdbx_seq_one_letter_code
_entity_poly.pdbx_strand_id
1 'polypeptide(L)'
;METFTLKVFNTGQVTLPKTWRDKVATKHFLAEETEEGLLIKPLKKEEVVYFENKDGFGLYCEKGLPVEKILTKIKALHGPDRKILKKAR
;
A
#
# COMPACT_ATOMS: atom_id res chain seq x y z
N MET A 1 -16.34 17.43 -14.68
CA MET A 1 -16.06 16.64 -13.49
C MET A 1 -17.17 15.61 -13.40
N GLU A 2 -16.86 14.32 -13.46
CA GLU A 2 -17.88 13.26 -13.39
C GLU A 2 -18.00 12.78 -11.95
N THR A 3 -19.23 12.62 -11.45
CA THR A 3 -19.49 12.12 -10.10
C THR A 3 -20.24 10.79 -10.21
N PHE A 4 -19.83 9.80 -9.42
CA PHE A 4 -20.46 8.49 -9.37
C PHE A 4 -20.87 8.17 -7.93
N THR A 5 -22.11 7.72 -7.73
CA THR A 5 -22.52 7.13 -6.46
C THR A 5 -21.99 5.70 -6.39
N LEU A 6 -21.24 5.38 -5.35
CA LEU A 6 -20.66 4.06 -5.14
C LEU A 6 -21.37 3.33 -4.02
N LYS A 7 -21.46 2.00 -4.14
CA LYS A 7 -22.02 1.12 -3.11
C LYS A 7 -20.91 0.29 -2.48
N VAL A 8 -20.99 0.11 -1.16
CA VAL A 8 -20.13 -0.81 -0.43
C VAL A 8 -20.52 -2.26 -0.73
N PHE A 9 -19.53 -3.09 -1.02
CA PHE A 9 -19.67 -4.53 -1.22
C PHE A 9 -18.97 -5.30 -0.08
N ASN A 10 -19.54 -6.46 0.27
CA ASN A 10 -19.03 -7.38 1.28
C ASN A 10 -18.62 -6.66 2.59
N THR A 11 -17.33 -6.75 2.94
CA THR A 11 -16.75 -6.30 4.21
C THR A 11 -16.20 -4.88 4.16
N GLY A 12 -16.72 -4.02 3.26
CA GLY A 12 -16.29 -2.61 3.19
C GLY A 12 -15.61 -2.20 1.88
N GLN A 13 -15.63 -3.04 0.84
CA GLN A 13 -14.99 -2.71 -0.43
C GLN A 13 -15.84 -1.71 -1.24
N VAL A 14 -15.21 -0.66 -1.75
CA VAL A 14 -15.80 0.23 -2.74
C VAL A 14 -15.03 0.11 -4.05
N THR A 15 -15.74 -0.10 -5.17
CA THR A 15 -15.11 -0.27 -6.48
C THR A 15 -15.13 1.05 -7.25
N LEU A 16 -13.96 1.55 -7.61
CA LEU A 16 -13.83 2.75 -8.46
C LEU A 16 -14.41 2.49 -9.86
N PRO A 17 -15.07 3.46 -10.52
CA PRO A 17 -15.60 3.31 -11.88
C PRO A 17 -14.52 2.87 -12.89
N LYS A 18 -14.91 2.08 -13.89
CA LYS A 18 -13.98 1.58 -14.93
C LYS A 18 -13.23 2.73 -15.61
N THR A 19 -13.94 3.79 -16.00
CA THR A 19 -13.37 4.96 -16.66
C THR A 19 -12.30 5.67 -15.82
N TRP A 20 -12.38 5.61 -14.49
CA TRP A 20 -11.35 6.18 -13.62
C TRP A 20 -10.15 5.27 -13.51
N ARG A 21 -10.37 3.95 -13.37
CA ARG A 21 -9.29 2.95 -13.32
C ARG A 21 -8.48 2.96 -14.62
N ASP A 22 -9.14 3.06 -15.76
CA ASP A 22 -8.48 3.06 -17.07
C ASP A 22 -7.62 4.33 -17.29
N LYS A 23 -7.93 5.44 -16.58
CA LYS A 23 -7.13 6.68 -16.62
C LYS A 23 -5.88 6.64 -15.74
N VAL A 24 -5.85 5.77 -14.73
CA VAL A 24 -4.75 5.71 -13.76
C VAL A 24 -3.94 4.44 -13.97
N ALA A 25 -2.67 4.59 -14.38
CA ALA A 25 -1.76 3.47 -14.63
C ALA A 25 -1.17 2.88 -13.33
N THR A 26 -2.01 2.63 -12.32
CA THR A 26 -1.59 2.07 -11.02
C THR A 26 -2.67 1.17 -10.41
N LYS A 27 -2.23 0.20 -9.62
CA LYS A 27 -3.09 -0.66 -8.79
C LYS A 27 -3.09 -0.26 -7.32
N HIS A 28 -2.24 0.70 -6.94
CA HIS A 28 -2.06 1.14 -5.56
C HIS A 28 -2.61 2.56 -5.40
N PHE A 29 -3.36 2.76 -4.33
CA PHE A 29 -4.00 4.03 -3.99
C PHE A 29 -3.71 4.35 -2.53
N LEU A 30 -3.59 5.64 -2.22
CA LEU A 30 -3.59 6.15 -0.87
C LEU A 30 -5.03 6.47 -0.47
N ALA A 31 -5.41 6.06 0.73
CA ALA A 31 -6.64 6.46 1.37
C ALA A 31 -6.27 7.31 2.60
N GLU A 32 -6.72 8.56 2.61
CA GLU A 32 -6.48 9.53 3.67
C GLU A 32 -7.82 10.02 4.22
N GLU A 33 -7.90 10.18 5.54
CA GLU A 33 -9.04 10.82 6.19
C GLU A 33 -8.77 12.33 6.29
N THR A 34 -9.77 13.13 5.90
CA THR A 34 -9.70 14.60 5.86
C THR A 34 -10.94 15.16 6.57
N GLU A 35 -10.95 16.46 6.86
CA GLU A 35 -12.10 17.14 7.48
C GLU A 35 -13.39 17.01 6.66
N GLU A 36 -13.27 16.86 5.33
CA GLU A 36 -14.39 16.71 4.40
C GLU A 36 -14.76 15.24 4.11
N GLY A 37 -14.03 14.29 4.70
CA GLY A 37 -14.24 12.85 4.52
C GLY A 37 -13.03 12.12 3.96
N LEU A 38 -13.27 11.05 3.19
CA LEU A 38 -12.20 10.17 2.68
C LEU A 38 -11.70 10.62 1.31
N LEU A 39 -10.38 10.81 1.20
CA LEU A 39 -9.69 11.09 -0.06
C LEU A 39 -8.97 9.82 -0.54
N ILE A 40 -9.28 9.39 -1.76
CA ILE A 40 -8.58 8.26 -2.42
C ILE A 40 -7.83 8.79 -3.65
N LYS A 41 -6.50 8.68 -3.66
CA LYS A 41 -5.64 9.16 -4.76
C LYS A 41 -4.70 8.07 -5.29
N PRO A 42 -4.46 7.99 -6.61
CA PRO A 42 -3.54 7.01 -7.19
C PRO A 42 -2.10 7.28 -6.75
N LEU A 43 -1.36 6.21 -6.44
CA LEU A 43 0.07 6.31 -6.12
C LEU A 43 0.88 6.56 -7.42
N LYS A 44 1.59 7.69 -7.52
CA LYS A 44 2.48 7.98 -8.65
C LYS A 44 3.87 7.39 -8.41
N LYS A 45 4.46 6.75 -9.45
CA LYS A 45 5.77 6.07 -9.39
C LYS A 45 6.93 6.97 -8.93
N GLU A 46 6.84 8.27 -9.16
CA GLU A 46 7.94 9.22 -8.93
C GLU A 46 7.92 9.84 -7.53
N GLU A 47 6.81 9.70 -6.79
CA GLU A 47 6.63 10.35 -5.49
C GLU A 47 6.89 9.41 -4.30
N VAL A 48 7.07 8.10 -4.52
CA VAL A 48 6.88 7.12 -3.44
C VAL A 48 7.77 5.88 -3.53
N VAL A 49 8.37 5.48 -2.41
CA VAL A 49 8.90 4.12 -2.22
C VAL A 49 7.84 3.27 -1.51
N TYR A 50 7.20 2.37 -2.25
CA TYR A 50 6.23 1.41 -1.73
C TYR A 50 6.90 0.03 -1.62
N PHE A 51 6.92 -0.53 -0.41
CA PHE A 51 7.39 -1.89 -0.17
C PHE A 51 6.21 -2.77 0.23
N GLU A 52 5.97 -3.87 -0.49
CA GLU A 52 4.97 -4.88 -0.15
C GLU A 52 5.67 -6.22 0.07
N ASN A 53 5.42 -6.87 1.20
CA ASN A 53 5.90 -8.23 1.44
C ASN A 53 4.91 -9.29 0.92
N LYS A 54 5.31 -10.58 0.93
CA LYS A 54 4.48 -11.69 0.44
C LYS A 54 3.19 -11.91 1.24
N ASP A 55 3.10 -11.33 2.43
CA ASP A 55 1.97 -11.46 3.34
C ASP A 55 0.99 -10.27 3.24
N GLY A 56 1.21 -9.36 2.27
CA GLY A 56 0.33 -8.22 2.01
C GLY A 56 0.56 -7.00 2.93
N PHE A 57 1.64 -6.98 3.70
CA PHE A 57 2.03 -5.80 4.48
C PHE A 57 2.77 -4.79 3.58
N GLY A 58 2.17 -3.61 3.44
CA GLY A 58 2.68 -2.49 2.64
C GLY A 58 3.20 -1.34 3.50
N LEU A 59 4.39 -0.80 3.19
CA LEU A 59 4.95 0.38 3.87
C LEU A 59 5.04 1.56 2.89
N TYR A 60 4.47 2.69 3.28
CA TYR A 60 4.41 3.94 2.52
C TYR A 60 5.39 4.97 3.12
N CYS A 61 6.16 5.65 2.27
CA CYS A 61 7.11 6.69 2.67
C CYS A 61 7.04 7.87 1.71
N GLU A 62 6.59 9.03 2.19
CA GLU A 62 6.30 10.24 1.38
C GLU A 62 7.52 10.92 0.79
N LYS A 63 8.71 10.70 1.36
CA LYS A 63 9.97 11.28 0.89
C LYS A 63 11.12 10.35 1.19
N GLY A 64 11.71 9.78 0.13
CA GLY A 64 13.12 9.35 0.06
C GLY A 64 13.71 8.72 1.32
N LEU A 65 12.95 7.86 2.01
CA LEU A 65 13.51 7.09 3.11
C LEU A 65 14.37 6.01 2.45
N PRO A 66 15.68 5.94 2.74
CA PRO A 66 16.55 4.90 2.21
C PRO A 66 16.08 3.58 2.80
N VAL A 67 15.18 2.91 2.09
CA VAL A 67 14.52 1.67 2.52
C VAL A 67 15.56 0.61 2.87
N GLU A 68 16.72 0.62 2.22
CA GLU A 68 17.87 -0.21 2.59
C GLU A 68 18.36 0.04 4.02
N LYS A 69 18.42 1.29 4.49
CA LYS A 69 18.81 1.62 5.87
C LYS A 69 17.73 1.20 6.86
N ILE A 70 16.46 1.32 6.49
CA ILE A 70 15.34 0.87 7.34
C ILE A 70 15.33 -0.65 7.43
N LEU A 71 15.45 -1.37 6.31
CA LEU A 71 15.51 -2.83 6.28
C LEU A 71 16.73 -3.34 7.06
N THR A 72 17.88 -2.68 6.91
CA THR A 72 19.07 -3.00 7.71
C THR A 72 18.82 -2.80 9.21
N LYS A 73 18.17 -1.69 9.60
CA LYS A 73 17.79 -1.44 11.00
C LYS A 73 16.75 -2.43 11.52
N ILE A 74 15.74 -2.80 10.72
CA ILE A 74 14.73 -3.79 11.09
C ILE A 74 15.39 -5.17 11.27
N LYS A 75 16.29 -5.57 10.36
CA LYS A 75 17.10 -6.80 10.50
C LYS A 75 18.01 -6.75 11.72
N ALA A 76 18.59 -5.61 12.04
CA ALA A 76 19.44 -5.42 13.22
C ALA A 76 18.63 -5.43 14.53
N LEU A 77 17.41 -4.89 14.53
CA LEU A 77 16.50 -4.86 15.69
C LEU A 77 15.84 -6.22 15.95
N HIS A 78 15.52 -6.99 14.91
CA HIS A 78 14.88 -8.30 15.05
C HIS A 78 15.86 -9.49 15.04
N GLY A 79 17.14 -9.27 14.72
CA GLY A 79 18.18 -10.30 14.68
C GLY A 79 17.95 -11.40 13.63
N PRO A 80 18.98 -12.15 13.21
CA PRO A 80 18.79 -13.32 12.37
C PRO A 80 18.09 -14.41 13.19
N ASP A 81 16.90 -14.84 12.73
CA ASP A 81 16.22 -16.06 13.11
C ASP A 81 15.98 -16.33 14.62
N ARG A 82 14.76 -16.03 15.10
CA ARG A 82 14.10 -16.96 16.03
C ARG A 82 13.18 -17.89 15.24
N LYS A 83 13.79 -18.98 14.75
CA LYS A 83 13.21 -20.30 14.44
C LYS A 83 11.78 -20.31 13.86
N ILE A 84 11.64 -20.57 12.55
CA ILE A 84 10.81 -21.69 12.07
C ILE A 84 11.50 -22.34 10.85
N LEU A 85 12.65 -22.96 11.08
CA LEU A 85 13.11 -24.07 10.25
C LEU A 85 12.39 -25.34 10.74
N LYS A 86 11.41 -25.83 9.99
CA LYS A 86 11.15 -27.28 9.94
C LYS A 86 11.43 -27.76 8.52
N LYS A 87 12.53 -28.50 8.39
CA LYS A 87 12.91 -29.30 7.22
C LYS A 87 11.70 -30.14 6.78
N ALA A 88 11.30 -30.01 5.52
CA ALA A 88 10.54 -31.04 4.85
C ALA A 88 11.53 -32.13 4.41
N ARG A 89 11.47 -33.29 5.07
CA ARG A 89 11.87 -34.58 4.52
C ARG A 89 10.81 -35.59 4.91
#